data_AF-A0A955CVC7-F1
#
_entry.id   AF-A0A955CVC7-F1
#
_cell.length_a   1.000
_cell.length_b   1.000
_cell.length_c   1.000
_cell.angle_alpha   90.00
_cell.angle_beta   90.00
_cell.angle_gamma   90.00
#
_symmetry.space_group_name_H-M   'P 1'
#
loop_
_entity.id
_entity.type
_entity.pdbx_description
1 polymer ?
#
loop_
_entity_poly.entity_id
_entity_poly.type
_entity_poly.pdbx_seq_one_letter_code
_entity_poly.pdbx_strand_id
1 'polypeptide(L)'
;MADNTDDKNVGLVEGMLDFGFKRFITLKFISFVYVLGLLAMSLIGIGVFFGSLFSGQGNILMRLVVGCVAIVVVLIYMVMWRVTLELTVVLFRIGENTSKMVNKQSGTSSAGEAADVS
;
A
#
# COMPACT_ATOMS: atom_id res chain seq x y z
N MET A 1 29.55 34.49 5.01
CA MET A 1 28.93 34.40 6.35
C MET A 1 27.54 33.85 6.13
N ALA A 2 27.22 32.73 6.80
CA ALA A 2 25.95 32.01 6.83
C ALA A 2 25.50 31.29 5.54
N ASP A 3 26.06 30.09 5.36
CA ASP A 3 25.28 28.89 5.09
C ASP A 3 24.02 28.88 5.98
N ASN A 4 22.84 28.83 5.37
CA ASN A 4 21.58 28.81 6.09
C ASN A 4 20.74 27.66 5.52
N THR A 5 20.98 26.50 6.11
CA THR A 5 19.99 25.48 6.49
C THR A 5 18.71 25.51 5.68
N ASP A 6 18.67 24.66 4.66
CA ASP A 6 17.44 24.04 4.18
C ASP A 6 17.73 22.53 4.04
N ASP A 7 18.17 21.92 5.13
CA ASP A 7 18.01 20.48 5.38
C ASP A 7 16.52 20.20 5.59
N LYS A 8 15.74 20.44 4.54
CA LYS A 8 14.31 20.11 4.51
C LYS A 8 14.24 18.60 4.53
N ASN A 9 14.10 18.08 5.75
CA ASN A 9 13.53 16.79 6.07
C ASN A 9 12.11 16.78 5.50
N VAL A 10 11.99 16.65 4.18
CA VAL A 10 10.72 16.56 3.47
C VAL A 10 10.06 15.31 4.01
N GLY A 11 9.09 15.52 4.90
CA GLY A 11 8.52 14.45 5.70
C GLY A 11 7.85 13.42 4.80
N LEU A 12 7.85 12.15 5.21
CA LEU A 12 7.13 11.08 4.50
C LEU A 12 5.68 11.46 4.15
N VAL A 13 5.06 12.30 4.98
CA VAL A 13 3.71 12.83 4.79
C VAL A 13 3.62 13.81 3.62
N GLU A 14 4.64 14.66 3.43
CA GLU A 14 4.69 15.66 2.35
C GLU A 14 4.91 15.00 0.98
N GLY A 15 5.71 13.94 0.93
CA GLY A 15 5.87 13.11 -0.27
C GLY A 15 4.68 12.20 -0.59
N MET A 16 3.81 11.90 0.38
CA MET A 16 2.63 11.05 0.22
C MET A 16 1.34 11.83 -0.10
N LEU A 17 1.30 13.12 0.23
CA LEU A 17 0.24 14.07 -0.18
C LEU A 17 0.63 14.89 -1.42
N ASP A 18 1.67 14.51 -2.15
CA ASP A 18 1.92 15.03 -3.50
C ASP A 18 0.94 14.39 -4.49
N PHE A 19 -0.27 14.96 -4.57
CA PHE A 19 -1.30 14.62 -5.57
C PHE A 19 -0.81 14.80 -7.03
N GLY A 20 0.38 15.35 -7.24
CA GLY A 20 1.05 15.48 -8.53
C GLY A 20 1.89 14.29 -8.98
N PHE A 21 2.02 13.23 -8.17
CA PHE A 21 2.77 11.99 -8.50
C PHE A 21 4.17 12.21 -9.09
N LYS A 22 4.88 13.29 -8.73
CA LYS A 22 6.22 13.56 -9.30
C LYS A 22 7.31 12.65 -8.71
N ARG A 23 7.04 11.96 -7.59
CA ARG A 23 7.97 11.05 -6.92
C ARG A 23 7.25 9.79 -6.43
N PHE A 24 7.32 8.72 -7.21
CA PHE A 24 6.70 7.43 -6.86
C PHE A 24 7.46 6.73 -5.72
N ILE A 25 7.07 7.00 -4.47
CA ILE A 25 7.45 6.23 -3.26
C ILE A 25 6.62 4.94 -3.13
N THR A 26 5.92 4.56 -4.20
CA THR A 26 4.71 3.74 -4.14
C THR A 26 4.94 2.36 -3.52
N LEU A 27 6.08 1.70 -3.78
CA LEU A 27 6.36 0.38 -3.21
C LEU A 27 6.54 0.40 -1.69
N LYS A 28 7.22 1.41 -1.12
CA LYS A 28 7.38 1.53 0.35
C LYS A 28 6.06 1.92 1.01
N PHE A 29 5.28 2.79 0.37
CA PHE A 29 3.99 3.23 0.88
C PHE A 29 2.96 2.09 0.90
N ILE A 30 2.92 1.22 -0.11
CA ILE A 30 1.98 0.09 -0.13
C ILE A 30 2.20 -0.86 1.04
N SER A 31 3.45 -1.10 1.44
CA SER A 31 3.76 -1.93 2.63
C SER A 31 3.21 -1.31 3.93
N PHE A 32 3.29 0.02 4.06
CA PHE A 32 2.70 0.74 5.20
C PHE A 32 1.17 0.66 5.19
N VAL A 33 0.53 0.90 4.04
CA VAL A 33 -0.94 0.79 3.87
C VAL A 33 -1.42 -0.62 4.13
N TYR A 34 -0.64 -1.63 3.75
CA TYR A 34 -0.93 -3.03 4.02
C TYR A 34 -1.06 -3.30 5.53
N VAL A 35 -0.03 -2.94 6.31
CA VAL A 35 -0.03 -3.15 7.77
C VAL A 35 -1.13 -2.32 8.44
N LEU A 36 -1.28 -1.06 8.05
CA LEU A 36 -2.29 -0.17 8.63
C LEU A 36 -3.71 -0.65 8.35
N GLY A 37 -4.00 -1.07 7.11
CA GLY A 37 -5.31 -1.60 6.73
C GLY A 37 -5.64 -2.92 7.42
N LEU A 38 -4.65 -3.81 7.58
CA LEU A 38 -4.80 -5.06 8.33
C LEU A 38 -5.13 -4.79 9.80
N LEU A 39 -4.41 -3.86 10.42
CA LEU A 39 -4.62 -3.46 11.81
C LEU A 39 -6.00 -2.81 11.99
N ALA A 40 -6.37 -1.88 11.12
CA ALA A 40 -7.66 -1.20 11.17
C ALA A 40 -8.84 -2.19 11.02
N MET A 41 -8.78 -3.09 10.03
CA MET A 41 -9.82 -4.12 9.85
C MET A 41 -9.92 -5.06 11.05
N SER A 42 -8.80 -5.44 11.65
CA SER A 42 -8.78 -6.27 12.85
C SER A 42 -9.47 -5.56 14.03
N LEU A 43 -9.15 -4.28 14.26
CA LEU A 43 -9.80 -3.47 15.29
C LEU A 43 -11.31 -3.30 15.02
N ILE A 44 -11.70 -3.06 13.77
CA ILE A 44 -13.11 -2.97 13.37
C ILE A 44 -13.84 -4.29 13.66
N GLY A 45 -13.25 -5.43 13.29
CA GLY A 45 -13.85 -6.74 13.54
C GLY A 45 -14.10 -7.00 15.02
N ILE A 46 -13.11 -6.69 15.87
CA ILE A 46 -13.24 -6.79 17.33
C ILE A 46 -14.33 -5.83 17.83
N GLY A 47 -14.31 -4.57 17.42
CA GLY A 47 -15.27 -3.55 17.84
C GLY A 47 -16.71 -3.89 17.43
N VAL A 48 -16.92 -4.38 16.21
CA VAL A 48 -18.24 -4.79 15.72
C VAL A 48 -18.74 -6.04 16.46
N PHE A 49 -17.87 -7.02 16.74
CA PHE A 49 -18.26 -8.22 17.48
C PHE A 49 -18.71 -7.90 18.91
N PHE A 50 -17.89 -7.17 19.67
CA PHE A 50 -18.25 -6.77 21.03
C PHE A 50 -19.40 -5.76 21.05
N GLY A 51 -19.44 -4.82 20.10
CA GLY A 51 -20.56 -3.89 19.95
C GLY A 51 -21.89 -4.62 19.72
N SER A 52 -21.89 -5.66 18.89
CA SER A 52 -23.06 -6.50 18.67
C SER A 52 -23.46 -7.25 19.95
N LEU A 53 -22.49 -7.76 20.72
CA LEU A 53 -22.72 -8.51 21.96
C LEU A 53 -23.08 -7.65 23.18
N PHE A 54 -22.85 -6.33 23.15
CA PHE A 54 -23.23 -5.40 24.22
C PHE A 54 -24.35 -4.43 23.82
N SER A 55 -24.75 -4.39 22.55
CA SER A 55 -25.91 -3.61 22.11
C SER A 55 -27.17 -4.06 22.87
N GLY A 56 -27.83 -3.19 23.63
CA GLY A 56 -29.00 -3.55 24.44
C GLY A 56 -30.27 -3.88 23.62
N GLN A 57 -30.13 -4.09 22.31
CA GLN A 57 -31.22 -4.25 21.36
C GLN A 57 -31.32 -5.70 20.89
N GLY A 58 -32.52 -6.29 21.00
CA GLY A 58 -32.83 -7.64 20.52
C GLY A 58 -32.43 -8.78 21.45
N ASN A 59 -32.80 -10.00 21.05
CA ASN A 59 -32.52 -11.22 21.81
C ASN A 59 -31.05 -11.64 21.69
N ILE A 60 -30.51 -12.26 22.74
CA ILE A 60 -29.09 -12.67 22.84
C ILE A 60 -28.66 -13.58 21.67
N LEU A 61 -29.54 -14.52 21.27
CA LEU A 61 -29.32 -15.41 20.12
C LEU A 61 -29.15 -14.64 18.80
N MET A 62 -29.98 -13.63 18.55
CA MET A 62 -29.89 -12.81 17.34
C MET A 62 -28.56 -12.04 17.28
N ARG A 63 -28.13 -11.49 18.42
CA ARG A 63 -26.88 -10.73 18.54
C ARG A 63 -25.65 -11.61 18.29
N LEU A 64 -25.67 -12.86 18.76
CA LEU A 64 -24.60 -13.81 18.52
C LEU A 64 -24.50 -14.20 17.04
N VAL A 65 -25.64 -14.43 16.38
CA VAL A 65 -25.67 -14.70 14.93
C VAL A 65 -25.13 -13.51 14.14
N VAL A 66 -25.58 -12.28 14.44
CA VAL A 66 -25.10 -11.06 13.78
C VAL A 66 -23.59 -10.86 14.00
N GLY A 67 -23.11 -11.07 15.23
CA GLY A 67 -21.67 -10.97 15.54
C GLY A 67 -20.84 -11.99 14.76
N CYS A 68 -21.29 -13.25 14.66
CA CYS A 68 -20.61 -14.28 13.87
C CYS A 68 -20.60 -13.94 12.37
N VAL A 69 -21.72 -13.48 11.82
CA VAL A 69 -21.80 -13.04 10.42
C VAL A 69 -20.86 -11.86 10.17
N ALA A 70 -20.80 -10.90 11.09
CA ALA A 70 -19.89 -9.75 10.98
C ALA A 70 -18.42 -10.18 10.92
N ILE A 71 -18.00 -11.17 11.72
CA ILE A 71 -16.65 -11.72 11.67
C ILE A 71 -16.37 -12.32 10.28
N VAL A 72 -17.28 -13.13 9.75
CA VAL A 72 -17.13 -13.74 8.42
C VAL A 72 -16.99 -12.65 7.35
N VAL A 73 -17.82 -11.61 7.42
CA VAL A 73 -17.75 -10.46 6.50
C VAL A 73 -16.39 -9.77 6.59
N VAL A 74 -15.88 -9.49 7.79
CA VAL A 74 -14.55 -8.87 7.98
C VAL A 74 -13.44 -9.73 7.40
N LEU A 75 -13.49 -11.06 7.57
CA LEU A 75 -12.52 -11.97 6.97
C LEU A 75 -12.53 -11.91 5.45
N ILE A 76 -13.72 -11.87 4.82
CA ILE A 76 -13.85 -11.71 3.37
C ILE A 76 -13.23 -10.38 2.93
N TYR A 77 -13.53 -9.27 3.64
CA TYR A 77 -12.93 -7.97 3.34
C TYR A 77 -11.41 -7.96 3.51
N MET A 78 -10.84 -8.67 4.49
CA MET A 78 -9.38 -8.81 4.63
C MET A 78 -8.75 -9.53 3.45
N VAL A 79 -9.40 -10.56 2.90
CA VAL A 79 -8.92 -11.25 1.70
C VAL A 79 -9.01 -10.33 0.48
N MET A 80 -10.13 -9.62 0.30
CA MET A 80 -10.28 -8.66 -0.80
C MET A 80 -9.22 -7.54 -0.74
N TRP A 81 -8.90 -7.08 0.47
CA TRP A 81 -7.84 -6.11 0.72
C TRP A 81 -6.46 -6.64 0.30
N ARG A 82 -6.13 -7.89 0.64
CA ARG A 82 -4.90 -8.57 0.19
C ARG A 82 -4.79 -8.57 -1.32
N VAL A 83 -5.82 -9.05 -2.00
CA VAL A 83 -5.84 -9.18 -3.46
C VAL A 83 -5.66 -7.83 -4.13
N THR A 84 -6.34 -6.80 -3.63
CA THR A 84 -6.24 -5.43 -4.17
C THR A 84 -4.83 -4.87 -4.03
N LEU A 85 -4.22 -5.05 -2.85
CA LEU A 85 -2.85 -4.58 -2.61
C LEU A 85 -1.81 -5.39 -3.40
N GLU A 86 -1.96 -6.70 -3.48
CA GLU A 86 -1.10 -7.56 -4.29
C GLU A 86 -1.13 -7.15 -5.77
N LEU A 87 -2.33 -6.93 -6.32
CA LEU A 87 -2.48 -6.43 -7.68
C LEU A 87 -1.81 -5.06 -7.87
N THR A 88 -1.99 -4.16 -6.90
CA THR A 88 -1.37 -2.84 -6.91
C THR A 88 0.16 -2.95 -6.92
N VAL A 89 0.75 -3.75 -6.02
CA VAL A 89 2.21 -3.99 -5.98
C VAL A 89 2.72 -4.58 -7.28
N VAL A 90 2.01 -5.55 -7.86
CA VAL A 90 2.38 -6.19 -9.12
C VAL A 90 2.42 -5.16 -10.25
N LEU A 91 1.40 -4.29 -10.36
CA LEU A 91 1.37 -3.23 -11.37
C LEU A 91 2.55 -2.28 -11.23
N PHE A 92 2.88 -1.82 -10.01
CA PHE A 92 4.04 -0.96 -9.79
C PHE A 92 5.36 -1.66 -10.12
N ARG A 93 5.51 -2.94 -9.73
CA ARG A 93 6.70 -3.73 -10.04
C ARG A 93 6.89 -3.92 -11.55
N ILE A 94 5.81 -4.08 -12.32
CA ILE A 94 5.88 -4.13 -13.79
C ILE A 94 6.37 -2.79 -14.35
N GLY A 95 5.84 -1.67 -13.88
CA GLY A 95 6.28 -0.34 -14.30
C GLY A 95 7.77 -0.08 -14.04
N GLU A 96 8.28 -0.48 -12.87
CA GLU A 96 9.70 -0.37 -12.55
C GLU A 96 10.59 -1.25 -13.43
N ASN A 97 10.18 -2.49 -13.70
CA ASN A 97 10.94 -3.40 -14.53
C ASN A 97 11.02 -2.92 -15.99
N THR A 98 9.94 -2.35 -16.52
CA THR A 98 9.91 -1.72 -17.86
C THR A 98 10.90 -0.56 -17.95
N SER A 99 10.92 0.32 -16.93
CA SER A 99 11.86 1.45 -16.89
C SER A 99 13.33 0.99 -16.86
N LYS A 100 13.64 -0.10 -16.15
CA LYS A 100 14.99 -0.69 -16.10
C LYS A 100 15.41 -1.32 -17.43
N MET A 101 14.48 -1.93 -18.18
CA MET A 101 14.79 -2.52 -19.50
C MET A 101 15.20 -1.46 -20.52
N VAL A 102 14.52 -0.31 -20.56
CA VAL A 102 14.86 0.81 -21.46
C VAL A 102 16.28 1.33 -21.19
N ASN A 103 16.63 1.56 -19.91
CA ASN A 103 17.97 2.05 -19.55
C ASN A 103 19.10 1.07 -19.92
N LYS A 104 18.84 -0.23 -19.90
CA LYS A 104 19.83 -1.25 -20.25
C LYS A 104 20.11 -1.30 -21.75
N GLN A 105 19.12 -0.97 -22.58
CA GLN A 105 19.22 -0.98 -24.04
C GLN A 105 20.00 0.24 -24.60
N SER A 106 19.93 1.39 -23.91
CA SER A 106 20.77 2.56 -24.21
C SER A 106 22.26 2.33 -23.90
N GLY A 107 22.58 1.57 -22.85
CA GLY A 107 23.98 1.28 -22.49
C GLY A 107 24.67 0.24 -23.38
N THR A 108 23.93 -0.70 -23.98
CA THR A 108 24.49 -1.68 -24.94
C THR A 108 24.71 -1.10 -26.33
N SER A 109 23.94 -0.06 -26.71
CA SER A 109 24.10 0.61 -28.01
C SER A 109 25.38 1.45 -28.07
N SER A 110 25.79 2.09 -26.98
CA SER A 110 27.07 2.84 -26.92
C SER A 110 28.31 1.95 -26.83
N ALA A 111 28.17 0.71 -26.32
CA ALA A 111 29.28 -0.24 -26.24
C ALA A 111 29.55 -0.95 -27.57
N GLY A 112 28.52 -1.12 -28.41
CA GLY A 112 28.67 -1.64 -29.78
C GLY A 112 29.37 -0.64 -30.72
N GLU A 113 29.04 0.65 -30.59
CA GLU A 113 29.65 1.72 -31.42
C GLU A 113 31.16 1.86 -31.19
N ALA A 114 31.66 1.65 -29.96
CA ALA A 114 33.09 1.76 -29.65
C ALA A 114 33.93 0.57 -30.16
N ALA A 115 33.30 -0.59 -30.40
CA ALA A 115 33.98 -1.79 -30.91
C ALA A 115 34.00 -1.87 -32.45
N ASP A 116 33.12 -1.13 -33.14
CA ASP A 116 33.06 -1.07 -34.61
C ASP A 116 34.04 -0.03 -35.20
N VAL A 117 34.52 0.93 -34.39
CA VAL A 117 35.46 2.00 -34.80
C VAL A 117 36.94 1.72 -34.48
N SER A 118 37.29 0.52 -34.02
CA SER A 118 38.67 0.09 -33.73
C SER A 118 39.12 -1.04 -34.65
#